data_AF-A0A0A9CWA2-F1
#
_entry.id   AF-A0A0A9CWA2-F1
#
_cell.length_a   1.000
_cell.length_b   1.000
_cell.length_c   1.000
_cell.angle_alpha   90.00
_cell.angle_beta   90.00
_cell.angle_gamma   90.00
#
_symmetry.space_group_name_H-M   'P 1'
#
loop_
_entity.id
_entity.type
_entity.pdbx_description
1 polymer ?
#
loop_
_entity_poly.entity_id
_entity_poly.type
_entity_poly.pdbx_seq_one_letter_code
_entity_poly.pdbx_strand_id
1 'polypeptide(L)'
;MVDLAEDSSRFRFVLSPQPTASLIYLSKRCKWASSEELEKAEHIEVCAKAMELTEQIADRISSDGGGALIIDYGKNGLVSDSLQAIRKHKFVHILNDPGSADLSAYVDFASIRHSALEASDDISVHGPMTQSQFLGSLGINFRVEALLQNCTEEQAESLRTGYWRLVGDGEAPFWEGPEDQTPIGMGTRYLAMAIVNKKQGTPVPFE
;
A
#
# COMPACT_ATOMS: atom_id res chain seq x y z
N MET A 1 -11.26 3.95 -19.63
CA MET A 1 -10.57 3.13 -20.65
C MET A 1 -9.50 3.99 -21.32
N VAL A 2 -8.57 3.37 -22.04
CA VAL A 2 -7.55 4.06 -22.85
C VAL A 2 -7.84 3.77 -24.31
N ASP A 3 -7.84 4.81 -25.14
CA ASP A 3 -8.10 4.72 -26.58
C ASP A 3 -7.11 5.62 -27.36
N LEU A 4 -7.09 5.50 -28.68
CA LEU A 4 -6.33 6.38 -29.56
C LEU A 4 -6.98 7.78 -29.63
N ALA A 5 -6.15 8.81 -29.68
CA ALA A 5 -6.58 10.15 -30.08
C ALA A 5 -6.98 10.16 -31.56
N GLU A 6 -7.70 11.21 -31.98
CA GLU A 6 -8.24 11.32 -33.35
C GLU A 6 -7.16 11.28 -34.44
N ASP A 7 -5.97 11.79 -34.13
CA ASP A 7 -4.80 11.77 -35.00
C ASP A 7 -4.01 10.45 -34.94
N SER A 8 -4.46 9.48 -34.12
CA SER A 8 -3.80 8.20 -33.83
C SER A 8 -2.34 8.32 -33.36
N SER A 9 -1.90 9.52 -32.96
CA SER A 9 -0.51 9.78 -32.59
C SER A 9 -0.22 9.52 -31.11
N ARG A 10 -1.26 9.48 -30.27
CA ARG A 10 -1.17 9.40 -28.81
C ARG A 10 -2.38 8.68 -28.21
N PHE A 11 -2.21 8.21 -26.99
CA PHE A 11 -3.31 7.65 -26.19
C PHE A 11 -4.07 8.75 -25.44
N ARG A 12 -5.36 8.51 -25.16
CA ARG A 12 -6.20 9.34 -24.30
C ARG A 12 -7.08 8.48 -23.39
N PHE A 13 -7.50 9.05 -22.26
CA PHE A 13 -8.56 8.45 -21.45
C PHE A 13 -9.93 8.69 -22.09
N VAL A 14 -10.76 7.65 -22.10
CA VAL A 14 -12.17 7.70 -22.54
C VAL A 14 -13.05 6.94 -21.57
N LEU A 15 -14.34 7.30 -21.51
CA LEU A 15 -15.34 6.55 -20.75
C LEU A 15 -15.95 5.45 -21.61
N SER A 16 -16.36 4.34 -20.99
CA SER A 16 -17.15 3.34 -21.70
C SER A 16 -18.57 3.88 -21.92
N PRO A 17 -19.18 3.63 -23.09
CA PRO A 17 -20.54 4.11 -23.38
C PRO A 17 -21.61 3.34 -22.58
N GLN A 18 -21.25 2.18 -22.02
CA GLN A 18 -22.09 1.30 -21.22
C GLN A 18 -21.26 0.76 -20.04
N PRO A 19 -21.90 0.30 -18.95
CA PRO A 19 -21.21 -0.40 -17.87
C PRO A 19 -20.47 -1.65 -18.39
N THR A 20 -19.25 -1.87 -17.90
CA THR A 20 -18.43 -3.04 -18.26
C THR A 20 -18.56 -4.14 -17.20
N ALA A 21 -18.05 -5.34 -17.50
CA ALA A 21 -18.00 -6.44 -16.52
C ALA A 21 -17.21 -6.07 -15.24
N SER A 22 -16.31 -5.08 -15.31
CA SER A 22 -15.58 -4.55 -14.16
C SER A 22 -16.48 -3.96 -13.07
N LEU A 23 -17.75 -3.65 -13.40
CA LEU A 23 -18.74 -3.18 -12.44
C LEU A 23 -18.93 -4.15 -11.27
N ILE A 24 -18.73 -5.45 -11.46
CA ILE A 24 -18.84 -6.46 -10.39
C ILE A 24 -17.88 -6.15 -9.24
N TYR A 25 -16.62 -5.79 -9.54
CA TYR A 25 -15.62 -5.45 -8.53
C TYR A 25 -15.89 -4.08 -7.89
N LEU A 26 -16.37 -3.12 -8.69
CA LEU A 26 -16.78 -1.83 -8.16
C LEU A 26 -17.96 -1.95 -7.21
N SER A 27 -18.98 -2.75 -7.56
CA SER A 27 -20.15 -2.99 -6.69
C SER A 27 -19.76 -3.69 -5.39
N LYS A 28 -18.87 -4.69 -5.44
CA LYS A 28 -18.27 -5.29 -4.22
C LYS A 28 -17.59 -4.21 -3.39
N ARG A 29 -16.74 -3.38 -4.00
CA ARG A 29 -16.01 -2.34 -3.27
C ARG A 29 -16.91 -1.29 -2.64
N CYS A 30 -17.96 -0.87 -3.34
CA CYS A 30 -18.93 0.10 -2.83
C CYS A 30 -19.74 -0.46 -1.66
N LYS A 31 -20.06 -1.76 -1.65
CA LYS A 31 -20.72 -2.42 -0.49
C LYS A 31 -19.89 -2.30 0.79
N TRP A 32 -18.57 -2.30 0.67
CA TRP A 32 -17.64 -2.19 1.80
C TRP A 32 -17.31 -0.75 2.20
N ALA A 33 -17.67 0.23 1.38
CA ALA A 33 -17.46 1.64 1.68
C ALA A 33 -18.57 2.16 2.61
N SER A 34 -18.23 3.11 3.47
CA SER A 34 -19.24 3.87 4.20
C SER A 34 -20.01 4.82 3.28
N SER A 35 -21.23 5.20 3.67
CA SER A 35 -22.02 6.18 2.92
C SER A 35 -21.29 7.52 2.76
N GLU A 36 -20.60 7.97 3.80
CA GLU A 36 -19.82 9.22 3.78
C GLU A 36 -18.65 9.17 2.78
N GLU A 37 -17.96 8.03 2.68
CA GLU A 37 -16.90 7.83 1.69
C GLU A 37 -17.46 7.89 0.26
N LEU A 38 -18.62 7.26 0.01
CA LEU A 38 -19.24 7.23 -1.31
C LEU A 38 -19.79 8.60 -1.73
N GLU A 39 -20.35 9.36 -0.81
CA GLU A 39 -20.85 10.73 -1.09
C GLU A 39 -19.73 11.68 -1.52
N LYS A 40 -18.52 11.46 -1.03
CA LYS A 40 -17.32 12.27 -1.35
C LYS A 40 -16.55 11.76 -2.57
N ALA A 41 -16.88 10.58 -3.10
CA ALA A 41 -16.11 9.95 -4.17
C ALA A 41 -16.63 10.35 -5.56
N GLU A 42 -15.79 11.02 -6.35
CA GLU A 42 -16.08 11.29 -7.77
C GLU A 42 -15.75 10.08 -8.65
N HIS A 43 -14.66 9.38 -8.34
CA HIS A 43 -14.26 8.11 -8.93
C HIS A 43 -13.54 7.24 -7.90
N ILE A 44 -13.41 5.95 -8.23
CA ILE A 44 -12.84 4.94 -7.34
C ILE A 44 -11.88 4.08 -8.16
N GLU A 45 -10.67 3.89 -7.65
CA GLU A 45 -9.71 2.94 -8.19
C GLU A 45 -9.93 1.57 -7.54
N VAL A 46 -10.01 0.53 -8.37
CA VAL A 46 -10.30 -0.84 -7.93
C VAL A 46 -9.30 -1.81 -8.56
N CYS A 47 -8.60 -2.57 -7.73
CA CYS A 47 -7.69 -3.62 -8.19
C CYS A 47 -8.34 -5.00 -8.06
N ALA A 48 -9.03 -5.44 -9.12
CA ALA A 48 -9.68 -6.75 -9.18
C ALA A 48 -8.69 -7.91 -8.89
N LYS A 49 -7.44 -7.80 -9.38
CA LYS A 49 -6.44 -8.84 -9.19
C LYS A 49 -5.99 -8.97 -7.74
N ALA A 50 -5.91 -7.85 -7.00
CA ALA A 50 -5.59 -7.88 -5.58
C ALA A 50 -6.69 -8.55 -4.77
N MET A 51 -7.97 -8.31 -5.11
CA MET A 51 -9.11 -9.00 -4.47
C MET A 51 -9.02 -10.51 -4.69
N GLU A 52 -8.87 -10.96 -5.95
CA GLU A 52 -8.76 -12.37 -6.31
C GLU A 52 -7.55 -13.05 -5.64
N LEU A 53 -6.39 -12.40 -5.64
CA LEU A 53 -5.19 -12.94 -4.98
C LEU A 53 -5.38 -13.04 -3.46
N THR A 54 -6.07 -12.08 -2.86
CA THR A 54 -6.37 -12.10 -1.43
C THR A 54 -7.32 -13.24 -1.07
N GLU A 55 -8.35 -13.49 -1.90
CA GLU A 55 -9.24 -14.64 -1.75
C GLU A 55 -8.42 -15.95 -1.78
N GLN A 56 -7.48 -16.11 -2.74
CA GLN A 56 -6.60 -17.29 -2.81
C GLN A 56 -5.67 -17.44 -1.60
N ILE A 57 -5.13 -16.33 -1.07
CA ILE A 57 -4.32 -16.33 0.15
C ILE A 57 -5.16 -16.78 1.35
N ALA A 58 -6.37 -16.24 1.48
CA ALA A 58 -7.30 -16.58 2.55
C ALA A 58 -7.70 -18.07 2.51
N ASP A 59 -8.02 -18.61 1.32
CA ASP A 59 -8.37 -20.02 1.15
C ASP A 59 -7.22 -20.96 1.57
N ARG A 60 -5.98 -20.61 1.18
CA ARG A 60 -4.79 -21.37 1.56
C ARG A 60 -4.56 -21.34 3.07
N ILE A 61 -4.65 -20.17 3.70
CA ILE A 61 -4.49 -20.03 5.15
C ILE A 61 -5.61 -20.74 5.90
N SER A 62 -6.84 -20.72 5.37
CA SER A 62 -7.99 -21.40 5.94
C SER A 62 -7.77 -22.92 5.95
N SER A 63 -7.27 -23.46 4.83
CA SER A 63 -7.14 -24.91 4.61
C SER A 63 -5.93 -25.51 5.33
N ASP A 64 -4.78 -24.82 5.27
CA ASP A 64 -3.50 -25.35 5.75
C ASP A 64 -3.00 -24.70 7.04
N GLY A 65 -3.66 -23.64 7.50
CA GLY A 65 -3.17 -22.78 8.56
C GLY A 65 -2.08 -21.80 8.10
N GLY A 66 -1.60 -20.97 9.03
CA GLY A 66 -0.56 -19.97 8.79
C GLY A 66 -1.09 -18.55 8.71
N GLY A 67 -0.28 -17.67 8.13
CA GLY A 67 -0.64 -16.28 7.96
C GLY A 67 0.16 -15.60 6.87
N ALA A 68 -0.33 -14.43 6.47
CA ALA A 68 0.31 -13.52 5.53
C ALA A 68 0.50 -12.16 6.18
N LEU A 69 1.64 -11.52 5.91
CA LEU A 69 1.93 -10.13 6.28
C LEU A 69 2.04 -9.33 4.98
N ILE A 70 1.19 -8.32 4.84
CA ILE A 70 1.12 -7.44 3.68
C ILE A 70 1.61 -6.07 4.12
N ILE A 71 2.69 -5.58 3.50
CA ILE A 71 3.26 -4.27 3.76
C ILE A 71 3.37 -3.53 2.42
N ASP A 72 2.68 -2.42 2.31
CA ASP A 72 2.73 -1.56 1.13
C ASP A 72 2.26 -0.14 1.49
N TYR A 73 2.51 0.82 0.60
CA TYR A 73 1.96 2.15 0.72
C TYR A 73 0.56 2.22 0.10
N GLY A 74 -0.36 2.81 0.85
CA GLY A 74 -1.75 2.80 0.45
C GLY A 74 -2.66 3.41 1.49
N LYS A 75 -3.93 3.00 1.44
CA LYS A 75 -4.99 3.58 2.26
C LYS A 75 -5.93 2.50 2.78
N ASN A 76 -6.40 2.70 4.01
CA ASN A 76 -7.48 1.91 4.60
C ASN A 76 -8.82 2.64 4.41
N GLY A 77 -9.31 2.68 3.18
CA GLY A 77 -10.50 3.41 2.77
C GLY A 77 -10.57 3.53 1.25
N LEU A 78 -11.54 4.28 0.72
CA LEU A 78 -11.63 4.48 -0.74
C LEU A 78 -10.35 5.13 -1.30
N VAL A 79 -9.83 4.52 -2.37
CA VAL A 79 -8.68 5.00 -3.15
C VAL A 79 -9.19 5.69 -4.42
N SER A 80 -8.63 6.86 -4.70
CA SER A 80 -8.88 7.68 -5.88
C SER A 80 -7.59 8.41 -6.25
N ASP A 81 -7.37 8.68 -7.55
CA ASP A 81 -6.25 9.46 -8.07
C ASP A 81 -4.86 9.03 -7.59
N SER A 82 -4.66 7.72 -7.44
CA SER A 82 -3.40 7.19 -6.91
C SER A 82 -2.49 6.60 -7.98
N LEU A 83 -3.03 6.25 -9.15
CA LEU A 83 -2.21 5.78 -10.28
C LEU A 83 -1.25 6.88 -10.74
N GLN A 84 0.04 6.60 -10.66
CA GLN A 84 1.12 7.53 -10.97
C GLN A 84 2.18 6.86 -11.85
N ALA A 85 2.89 7.69 -12.62
CA ALA A 85 4.01 7.26 -13.44
C ALA A 85 5.28 8.03 -13.07
N ILE A 86 6.36 7.30 -12.79
CA ILE A 86 7.65 7.88 -12.38
C ILE A 86 8.72 7.48 -13.38
N ARG A 87 9.47 8.46 -13.89
CA ARG A 87 10.61 8.24 -14.78
C ARG A 87 11.74 9.18 -14.42
N LYS A 88 12.95 8.63 -14.20
CA LYS A 88 14.14 9.40 -13.78
C LYS A 88 13.86 10.32 -12.58
N HIS A 89 13.22 9.76 -11.54
CA HIS A 89 12.82 10.46 -10.30
C HIS A 89 11.89 11.67 -10.48
N LYS A 90 11.11 11.71 -11.58
CA LYS A 90 10.11 12.74 -11.83
C LYS A 90 8.77 12.13 -12.18
N PHE A 91 7.70 12.75 -11.69
CA PHE A 91 6.34 12.43 -12.14
C PHE A 91 6.19 12.79 -13.60
N VAL A 92 5.65 11.85 -14.38
CA VAL A 92 5.29 12.05 -15.78
C VAL A 92 3.82 11.68 -15.97
N HIS A 93 3.22 12.19 -17.04
CA HIS A 93 1.85 11.79 -17.39
C HIS A 93 1.82 10.29 -17.75
N ILE A 94 0.80 9.56 -17.26
CA ILE A 94 0.70 8.08 -17.35
C ILE A 94 0.71 7.59 -18.80
N LEU A 95 0.13 8.37 -19.72
CA LEU A 95 0.03 8.03 -21.15
C LEU A 95 1.24 8.49 -21.99
N ASN A 96 2.25 9.12 -21.37
CA ASN A 96 3.45 9.55 -22.10
C ASN A 96 4.42 8.38 -22.25
N ASP A 97 4.69 7.99 -23.50
CA ASP A 97 5.66 6.95 -23.86
C ASP A 97 5.50 5.66 -23.03
N PRO A 98 4.35 4.96 -23.14
CA PRO A 98 4.04 3.80 -22.30
C PRO A 98 5.12 2.72 -22.36
N GLY A 99 5.47 2.15 -21.21
CA GLY A 99 6.55 1.18 -21.05
C GLY A 99 7.91 1.81 -20.68
N SER A 100 8.04 3.13 -20.74
CA SER A 100 9.28 3.85 -20.36
C SER A 100 9.31 4.38 -18.93
N ALA A 101 8.18 4.31 -18.21
CA ALA A 101 8.01 4.81 -16.85
C ALA A 101 7.51 3.67 -15.95
N ASP A 102 7.90 3.72 -14.68
CA ASP A 102 7.37 2.83 -13.66
C ASP A 102 5.97 3.30 -13.24
N LEU A 103 5.02 2.36 -13.12
CA LEU A 103 3.64 2.66 -12.76
C LEU A 103 3.36 2.11 -11.37
N SER A 104 2.75 2.94 -10.54
CA SER A 104 2.33 2.51 -9.22
C SER A 104 1.02 3.17 -8.81
N ALA A 105 0.35 2.56 -7.82
CA ALA A 105 -0.91 3.03 -7.26
C ALA A 105 -0.96 2.66 -5.78
N TYR A 106 -1.80 3.34 -5.02
CA TYR A 106 -2.03 3.02 -3.62
C TYR A 106 -2.72 1.66 -3.48
N VAL A 107 -2.25 0.88 -2.51
CA VAL A 107 -2.95 -0.33 -2.10
C VAL A 107 -4.21 0.02 -1.32
N ASP A 108 -5.35 -0.54 -1.72
CA ASP A 108 -6.59 -0.46 -0.98
C ASP A 108 -6.65 -1.57 0.07
N PHE A 109 -6.23 -1.26 1.29
CA PHE A 109 -6.23 -2.20 2.40
C PHE A 109 -7.65 -2.58 2.85
N ALA A 110 -8.65 -1.73 2.61
CA ALA A 110 -10.03 -2.09 2.91
C ALA A 110 -10.51 -3.20 1.95
N SER A 111 -10.18 -3.10 0.66
CA SER A 111 -10.43 -4.17 -0.32
C SER A 111 -9.79 -5.49 0.10
N ILE A 112 -8.52 -5.47 0.53
CA ILE A 112 -7.82 -6.67 1.00
C ILE A 112 -8.54 -7.27 2.21
N ARG A 113 -8.86 -6.46 3.24
CA ARG A 113 -9.57 -6.95 4.43
C ARG A 113 -10.87 -7.66 4.05
N HIS A 114 -11.73 -6.98 3.30
CA HIS A 114 -13.06 -7.52 3.00
C HIS A 114 -12.99 -8.73 2.09
N SER A 115 -12.07 -8.76 1.11
CA SER A 115 -11.85 -9.94 0.26
C SER A 115 -11.42 -11.15 1.09
N ALA A 116 -10.52 -10.97 2.05
CA ALA A 116 -10.07 -12.06 2.93
C ALA A 116 -11.19 -12.57 3.85
N LEU A 117 -11.98 -11.66 4.44
CA LEU A 117 -13.06 -12.00 5.36
C LEU A 117 -14.26 -12.66 4.66
N GLU A 118 -14.56 -12.27 3.42
CA GLU A 118 -15.64 -12.89 2.64
C GLU A 118 -15.23 -14.25 2.05
N ALA A 119 -13.93 -14.54 1.92
CA ALA A 119 -13.43 -15.81 1.39
C ALA A 119 -13.61 -16.99 2.36
N SER A 120 -13.36 -16.79 3.66
CA SER A 120 -13.50 -17.87 4.65
C SER A 120 -13.80 -17.37 6.07
N ASP A 121 -14.72 -18.06 6.74
CA ASP A 121 -15.07 -17.84 8.15
C ASP A 121 -13.95 -18.22 9.13
N ASP A 122 -12.93 -18.97 8.69
CA ASP A 122 -11.78 -19.36 9.52
C ASP A 122 -10.66 -18.30 9.54
N ILE A 123 -10.84 -17.18 8.84
CA ILE A 123 -9.82 -16.13 8.70
C ILE A 123 -10.11 -14.93 9.60
N SER A 124 -9.05 -14.39 10.19
CA SER A 124 -9.05 -13.09 10.86
C SER A 124 -8.04 -12.15 10.20
N VAL A 125 -8.39 -10.87 10.14
CA VAL A 125 -7.55 -9.82 9.54
C VAL A 125 -7.24 -8.77 10.60
N HIS A 126 -5.97 -8.45 10.78
CA HIS A 126 -5.45 -7.54 11.79
C HIS A 126 -4.71 -6.37 11.15
N GLY A 127 -4.77 -5.19 11.79
CA GLY A 127 -4.35 -3.93 11.18
C GLY A 127 -5.42 -3.38 10.23
N PRO A 128 -5.08 -2.53 9.24
CA PRO A 128 -3.72 -2.07 9.01
C PRO A 128 -3.29 -1.10 10.11
N MET A 129 -2.01 -1.13 10.46
CA MET A 129 -1.34 -0.09 11.25
C MET A 129 -0.23 0.54 10.44
N THR A 130 0.28 1.69 10.85
CA THR A 130 1.37 2.34 10.12
C THR A 130 2.66 1.51 10.22
N GLN A 131 3.54 1.61 9.23
CA GLN A 131 4.85 0.95 9.26
C GLN A 131 5.66 1.38 10.49
N SER A 132 5.57 2.65 10.87
CA SER A 132 6.19 3.18 12.09
C SER A 132 5.69 2.44 13.34
N GLN A 133 4.37 2.29 13.50
CA GLN A 133 3.77 1.53 14.60
C GLN A 133 4.20 0.07 14.57
N PHE A 134 4.11 -0.58 13.41
CA PHE A 134 4.46 -1.99 13.24
C PHE A 134 5.92 -2.27 13.63
N LEU A 135 6.88 -1.51 13.06
CA LEU A 135 8.31 -1.69 13.35
C LEU A 135 8.64 -1.27 14.79
N GLY A 136 8.02 -0.20 15.29
CA GLY A 136 8.14 0.25 16.68
C GLY A 136 7.76 -0.84 17.66
N SER A 137 6.59 -1.47 17.47
CA SER A 137 6.11 -2.56 18.32
C SER A 137 6.94 -3.83 18.21
N LEU A 138 7.62 -4.07 17.09
CA LEU A 138 8.61 -5.14 16.93
C LEU A 138 9.98 -4.83 17.55
N GLY A 139 10.17 -3.65 18.13
CA GLY A 139 11.39 -3.27 18.84
C GLY A 139 12.52 -2.76 17.95
N ILE A 140 12.20 -2.14 16.81
CA ILE A 140 13.21 -1.54 15.92
C ILE A 140 14.13 -0.54 16.65
N ASN A 141 13.62 0.20 17.63
CA ASN A 141 14.39 1.17 18.42
C ASN A 141 15.54 0.49 19.17
N PHE A 142 15.26 -0.60 19.88
CA PHE A 142 16.26 -1.39 20.60
C PHE A 142 17.30 -1.99 19.64
N ARG A 143 16.84 -2.44 18.47
CA ARG A 143 17.75 -2.99 17.45
C ARG A 143 18.71 -1.92 16.93
N VAL A 144 18.23 -0.71 16.64
CA VAL A 144 19.07 0.39 16.17
C VAL A 144 20.07 0.83 17.24
N GLU A 145 19.64 0.96 18.49
CA GLU A 145 20.53 1.28 19.61
C GLU A 145 21.66 0.26 19.75
N ALA A 146 21.34 -1.05 19.68
CA ALA A 146 22.34 -2.11 19.77
C ALA A 146 23.32 -2.10 18.58
N LEU A 147 22.84 -1.81 17.38
CA LEU A 147 23.70 -1.71 16.19
C LEU A 147 24.67 -0.53 16.29
N LEU A 148 24.19 0.62 16.75
CA LEU A 148 25.00 1.84 16.88
C LEU A 148 26.20 1.70 17.83
N GLN A 149 26.15 0.76 18.80
CA GLN A 149 27.25 0.53 19.74
C GLN A 149 28.56 0.05 19.08
N ASN A 150 28.47 -0.57 17.89
CA ASN A 150 29.62 -1.19 17.22
C ASN A 150 29.90 -0.58 15.83
N CYS A 151 29.32 0.58 15.55
CA CYS A 151 29.42 1.23 14.25
C CYS A 151 30.60 2.20 14.16
N THR A 152 31.16 2.32 12.95
CA THR A 152 31.89 3.54 12.57
C THR A 152 30.91 4.71 12.44
N GLU A 153 31.41 5.95 12.40
CA GLU A 153 30.54 7.12 12.25
C GLU A 153 29.72 7.06 10.94
N GLU A 154 30.36 6.68 9.83
CA GLU A 154 29.69 6.50 8.53
C GLU A 154 28.54 5.47 8.60
N GLN A 155 28.76 4.37 9.32
CA GLN A 155 27.71 3.36 9.53
C GLN A 155 26.59 3.89 10.43
N ALA A 156 26.93 4.67 11.45
CA ALA A 156 25.96 5.27 12.36
C ALA A 156 25.06 6.28 11.62
N GLU A 157 25.61 7.12 10.76
CA GLU A 157 24.86 8.05 9.90
C GLU A 157 23.92 7.30 8.93
N SER A 158 24.43 6.26 8.28
CA SER A 158 23.64 5.40 7.39
C SER A 158 22.48 4.72 8.14
N LEU A 159 22.73 4.20 9.35
CA LEU A 159 21.71 3.59 10.19
C LEU A 159 20.65 4.59 10.65
N ARG A 160 21.04 5.78 11.12
CA ARG A 160 20.11 6.85 11.53
C ARG A 160 19.21 7.26 10.37
N THR A 161 19.82 7.43 9.19
CA THR A 161 19.11 7.77 7.94
C THR A 161 18.13 6.67 7.54
N GLY A 162 18.57 5.40 7.52
CA GLY A 162 17.72 4.26 7.18
C GLY A 162 16.56 4.07 8.16
N TYR A 163 16.84 4.22 9.46
CA TYR A 163 15.82 4.21 10.51
C TYR A 163 14.77 5.29 10.28
N TRP A 164 15.17 6.54 10.03
CA TRP A 164 14.22 7.62 9.77
C TRP A 164 13.38 7.37 8.53
N ARG A 165 13.98 6.88 7.44
CA ARG A 165 13.23 6.49 6.23
C ARG A 165 12.15 5.45 6.53
N LEU A 166 12.40 4.53 7.45
CA LEU A 166 11.45 3.47 7.81
C LEU A 166 10.34 3.94 8.75
N VAL A 167 10.66 4.70 9.80
CA VAL A 167 9.70 4.99 10.88
C VAL A 167 9.31 6.46 11.01
N GLY A 168 10.11 7.38 10.46
CA GLY A 168 9.86 8.81 10.48
C GLY A 168 8.71 9.20 9.55
N ASP A 169 8.25 10.44 9.71
CA ASP A 169 7.29 11.07 8.81
C ASP A 169 7.86 12.39 8.30
N GLY A 170 7.74 12.64 7.00
CA GLY A 170 8.31 13.83 6.36
C GLY A 170 9.84 13.86 6.35
N GLU A 171 10.40 15.06 6.21
CA GLU A 171 11.84 15.30 6.13
C GLU A 171 12.55 14.98 7.46
N ALA A 172 13.77 14.44 7.36
CA ALA A 172 14.61 14.13 8.52
C ALA A 172 15.03 15.40 9.27
N PRO A 173 14.62 15.58 10.54
CA PRO A 173 14.88 16.82 11.29
C PRO A 173 16.35 16.96 11.73
N PHE A 174 17.14 15.90 11.60
CA PHE A 174 18.56 15.86 11.96
C PHE A 174 19.49 15.96 10.73
N TRP A 175 18.95 16.14 9.52
CA TRP A 175 19.74 16.21 8.31
C TRP A 175 20.42 17.58 8.17
N GLU A 176 21.75 17.57 8.02
CA GLU A 176 22.57 18.78 7.84
C GLU A 176 23.16 18.91 6.42
N GLY A 177 22.85 17.96 5.52
CA GLY A 177 23.32 17.95 4.14
C GLY A 177 22.47 18.78 3.18
N PRO A 178 22.67 18.64 1.85
CA PRO A 178 21.87 19.34 0.85
C PRO A 178 20.36 19.03 0.96
N GLU A 179 19.51 20.05 0.78
CA GLU A 179 18.04 19.92 0.90
C GLU A 179 17.46 18.88 -0.06
N ASP A 180 18.00 18.77 -1.28
CA ASP A 180 17.56 17.81 -2.32
C ASP A 180 17.92 16.36 -2.00
N GLN A 181 18.72 16.13 -0.96
CA GLN A 181 19.12 14.80 -0.47
C GLN A 181 18.50 14.46 0.88
N THR A 182 17.63 15.32 1.41
CA THR A 182 16.99 15.12 2.73
C THR A 182 16.23 13.79 2.76
N PRO A 183 16.55 12.88 3.69
CA PRO A 183 15.82 11.63 3.82
C PRO A 183 14.35 11.88 4.16
N ILE A 184 13.44 11.26 3.40
CA ILE A 184 12.00 11.35 3.64
C ILE A 184 11.53 10.07 4.33
N GLY A 185 10.87 10.26 5.47
CA GLY A 185 10.23 9.22 6.26
C GLY A 185 9.01 8.64 5.56
N MET A 186 8.88 7.32 5.62
CA MET A 186 7.78 6.55 5.02
C MET A 186 6.87 5.92 6.08
N GLY A 187 7.10 6.20 7.36
CA GLY A 187 6.51 5.50 8.49
C GLY A 187 4.99 5.53 8.55
N THR A 188 4.36 6.62 8.08
CA THR A 188 2.89 6.80 8.03
C THR A 188 2.29 6.43 6.67
N ARG A 189 3.11 6.43 5.61
CA ARG A 189 2.68 6.17 4.23
C ARG A 189 2.52 4.68 3.96
N TYR A 190 3.42 3.87 4.51
CA TYR A 190 3.34 2.42 4.45
C TYR A 190 2.47 1.90 5.59
N LEU A 191 1.68 0.89 5.27
CA LEU A 191 0.78 0.21 6.20
C LEU A 191 1.13 -1.27 6.25
N ALA A 192 0.95 -1.88 7.41
CA ALA A 192 1.13 -3.31 7.62
C ALA A 192 -0.20 -3.94 8.03
N MET A 193 -0.59 -5.04 7.38
CA MET A 193 -1.79 -5.83 7.65
C MET A 193 -1.43 -7.31 7.74
N ALA A 194 -2.04 -8.03 8.67
CA ALA A 194 -1.90 -9.47 8.78
C ALA A 194 -3.22 -10.19 8.49
N ILE A 195 -3.15 -11.30 7.75
CA ILE A 195 -4.24 -12.24 7.53
C ILE A 195 -3.82 -13.56 8.17
N VAL A 196 -4.58 -14.10 9.11
CA VAL A 196 -4.22 -15.32 9.84
C VAL A 196 -5.41 -16.25 10.03
N ASN A 197 -5.13 -17.55 10.18
CA ASN A 197 -6.13 -18.51 10.61
C ASN A 197 -6.55 -18.21 12.05
N LYS A 198 -7.86 -18.12 12.34
CA LYS A 198 -8.41 -17.82 13.68
C LYS A 198 -7.90 -18.76 14.76
N LYS A 199 -7.57 -20.00 14.43
CA LYS A 199 -7.04 -21.01 15.37
C LYS A 199 -5.64 -20.66 15.90
N GLN A 200 -4.93 -19.72 15.26
CA GLN A 200 -3.57 -19.32 15.63
C GLN A 200 -3.53 -18.07 16.53
N GLY A 201 -4.68 -17.46 16.83
CA GLY A 201 -4.77 -16.28 17.68
C GLY A 201 -4.37 -14.98 16.96
N THR A 202 -4.12 -13.94 17.74
CA THR A 202 -3.71 -12.62 17.23
C THR A 202 -2.19 -12.61 16.96
N PRO A 203 -1.74 -12.19 15.77
CA PRO A 203 -0.33 -12.16 15.45
C PRO A 203 0.35 -10.95 16.10
N VAL A 204 1.58 -11.13 16.60
CA VAL A 204 2.42 -10.00 17.05
C VAL A 204 2.82 -9.15 15.83
N PRO A 205 2.79 -7.80 15.90
CA PRO A 205 2.44 -6.96 17.04
C PRO A 205 1.02 -6.36 16.95
N PHE A 206 0.06 -7.10 16.40
CA PHE A 206 -1.31 -6.63 16.17
C PHE A 206 -2.27 -6.90 17.34
N GLU A 207 -1.74 -7.15 18.53
CA GLU A 207 -2.49 -7.30 19.78
C GLU A 207 -3.09 -5.99 20.29
#